data_AF-A0A395NAC0-F1
#
_entry.id   AF-A0A395NAC0-F1
#
_cell.length_a   1.000
_cell.length_b   1.000
_cell.length_c   1.000
_cell.angle_alpha   90.00
_cell.angle_beta   90.00
_cell.angle_gamma   90.00
#
_symmetry.space_group_name_H-M   'P 1'
#
loop_
_entity.id
_entity.type
_entity.pdbx_description
1 polymer ?
#
loop_
_entity_poly.entity_id
_entity_poly.type
_entity_poly.pdbx_seq_one_letter_code
_entity_poly.pdbx_strand_id
1 'polypeptide(L)'
;MIPKATLALLFAALTAAGPIQRRAVASLDPAATAEAHPRDDTATRAFSNVQIKTSDGKCLSVDPLSGDFRANLTPIQITDCGSVQGQGWDVLTAGVHNDQPGQALIVSTLTQACFNFDPRRAAGNQVLLFSCGGRADGGGKVTNSQLFAFTGGAGPLSLKPENDPTKCFVAKGNVVDIADCNANDAAQSFTFGDAAGGSDAGNDSKTTSAAASSQPAATQAPPTSAAAVTSAAADATTSAAPAATSAAAPEDDQNSQCSAPRIVTVTDVHTVTAGAPPSNEATQTADNSEPAATTAAATSAGGVVVNPGVPNGGSQTTAAPSQPAITGNPTTPVPVSGAGGTLNPSAAAEANAFDKTAIRPLESVNIRASDGRCLFVNPTAGDFRENLIPVQLAECSEDPSQKFDIVTRGVHDDGNAGEALIVSVLTNGCLNFDGRRATGDTVIMFSCGGRADGSGKTATSQLFPFEGSSNNIVLTPASDNNKTCLVAGADRVESTQCNGQKDQTFELVEIL
;
A
#
# COMPACT_ATOMS: atom_id res chain seq x y z
N MET A 1 -22.47 21.54 -44.72
CA MET A 1 -21.65 20.53 -45.41
C MET A 1 -20.32 20.45 -44.67
N ILE A 2 -20.15 19.44 -43.82
CA ILE A 2 -18.92 19.27 -43.03
C ILE A 2 -17.86 18.64 -43.94
N PRO A 3 -16.61 19.14 -43.97
CA PRO A 3 -15.60 18.65 -44.88
C PRO A 3 -15.26 17.18 -44.56
N LYS A 4 -15.19 16.33 -45.60
CA LYS A 4 -14.82 14.90 -45.45
C LYS A 4 -13.44 14.70 -44.80
N ALA A 5 -12.58 15.72 -44.81
CA ALA A 5 -11.26 15.70 -44.17
C ALA A 5 -11.33 15.78 -42.63
N THR A 6 -12.39 16.37 -42.05
CA THR A 6 -12.51 16.54 -40.60
C THR A 6 -13.04 15.29 -39.89
N LEU A 7 -13.69 14.37 -40.64
CA LEU A 7 -14.20 13.11 -40.08
C LEU A 7 -13.11 12.03 -39.97
N ALA A 8 -12.05 12.09 -40.78
CA ALA A 8 -10.96 11.12 -40.76
C ALA A 8 -9.98 11.32 -39.58
N LEU A 9 -9.84 12.54 -39.09
CA LEU A 9 -8.97 12.86 -37.94
C LEU A 9 -9.61 12.53 -36.57
N LEU A 10 -10.93 12.34 -36.48
CA LEU A 10 -11.58 11.87 -35.26
C LEU A 10 -11.51 10.35 -35.05
N PHE A 11 -11.23 9.56 -36.09
CA PHE A 11 -11.14 8.09 -35.98
C PHE A 11 -9.72 7.55 -35.74
N ALA A 12 -8.68 8.38 -35.89
CA ALA A 12 -7.30 7.98 -35.63
C ALA A 12 -6.85 8.18 -34.16
N ALA A 13 -7.68 8.82 -33.32
CA ALA A 13 -7.37 9.08 -31.92
C ALA A 13 -7.92 8.02 -30.94
N LEU A 14 -8.65 7.01 -31.42
CA LEU A 14 -9.25 5.95 -30.57
C LEU A 14 -8.46 4.63 -30.52
N THR A 15 -7.33 4.50 -31.22
CA THR A 15 -6.54 3.25 -31.27
C THR A 15 -5.26 3.27 -30.42
N ALA A 16 -5.07 4.28 -29.58
CA ALA A 16 -3.93 4.37 -28.65
C ALA A 16 -4.26 3.97 -27.19
N ALA A 17 -5.44 3.38 -26.95
CA ALA A 17 -5.64 2.55 -25.76
C ALA A 17 -5.00 1.19 -26.03
N GLY A 18 -3.66 1.13 -25.94
CA GLY A 18 -2.96 -0.15 -25.90
C GLY A 18 -3.55 -1.02 -24.79
N PRO A 19 -3.55 -2.37 -24.94
CA PRO A 19 -4.00 -3.25 -23.87
C PRO A 19 -3.25 -2.87 -22.60
N ILE A 20 -3.99 -2.60 -21.52
CA ILE A 20 -3.44 -2.44 -20.18
C ILE A 20 -2.49 -3.63 -20.00
N GLN A 21 -1.18 -3.37 -19.99
CA GLN A 21 -0.21 -4.43 -19.72
C GLN A 21 -0.57 -4.94 -18.33
N ARG A 22 -1.12 -6.16 -18.29
CA ARG A 22 -1.51 -6.83 -17.05
C ARG A 22 -0.25 -6.85 -16.18
N ARG A 23 -0.39 -6.44 -14.91
CA ARG A 23 0.68 -6.55 -13.91
C ARG A 23 0.97 -8.03 -13.74
N ALA A 24 1.82 -8.58 -14.60
CA ALA A 24 2.21 -9.97 -14.54
C ALA A 24 3.60 -10.01 -13.90
N VAL A 25 3.73 -10.76 -12.83
CA VAL A 25 5.03 -11.01 -12.18
C VAL A 25 5.66 -12.26 -12.76
N ALA A 26 7.00 -12.30 -12.84
CA ALA A 26 7.72 -13.49 -13.31
C ALA A 26 7.62 -14.67 -12.32
N SER A 27 7.42 -14.38 -11.04
CA SER A 27 7.25 -15.35 -9.97
C SER A 27 6.54 -14.72 -8.77
N LEU A 28 5.86 -15.55 -7.97
CA LEU A 28 5.35 -15.16 -6.66
C LEU A 28 6.45 -15.22 -5.59
N ASP A 29 6.31 -14.42 -4.55
CA ASP A 29 6.99 -14.62 -3.27
C ASP A 29 6.18 -15.64 -2.45
N PRO A 30 6.72 -16.85 -2.17
CA PRO A 30 5.96 -17.86 -1.46
C PRO A 30 5.56 -17.46 -0.04
N ALA A 31 6.41 -16.73 0.68
CA ALA A 31 6.14 -16.34 2.06
C ALA A 31 5.07 -15.23 2.10
N ALA A 32 5.22 -14.22 1.23
CA ALA A 32 4.26 -13.13 1.17
C ALA A 32 2.90 -13.59 0.60
N THR A 33 2.89 -14.57 -0.30
CA THR A 33 1.65 -15.20 -0.79
C THR A 33 0.96 -16.00 0.31
N ALA A 34 1.72 -16.79 1.08
CA ALA A 34 1.17 -17.57 2.19
C ALA A 34 0.62 -16.68 3.32
N GLU A 35 1.29 -15.56 3.60
CA GLU A 35 0.79 -14.55 4.55
C GLU A 35 -0.47 -13.85 4.02
N ALA A 36 -0.49 -13.49 2.73
CA ALA A 36 -1.63 -12.79 2.14
C ALA A 36 -2.87 -13.67 1.96
N HIS A 37 -2.71 -14.97 1.76
CA HIS A 37 -3.81 -15.86 1.40
C HIS A 37 -3.90 -17.10 2.30
N PRO A 38 -4.03 -16.91 3.63
CA PRO A 38 -4.26 -18.02 4.53
C PRO A 38 -5.62 -18.66 4.24
N ARG A 39 -5.65 -19.99 4.21
CA ARG A 39 -6.91 -20.71 4.08
C ARG A 39 -7.72 -20.56 5.36
N ASP A 40 -9.00 -20.23 5.22
CA ASP A 40 -9.95 -20.29 6.33
C ASP A 40 -10.46 -21.72 6.51
N ASP A 41 -9.90 -22.41 7.51
CA ASP A 41 -10.29 -23.77 7.88
C ASP A 41 -11.57 -23.82 8.74
N THR A 42 -12.04 -22.67 9.23
CA THR A 42 -13.31 -22.58 9.99
C THR A 42 -14.51 -22.31 9.08
N ALA A 43 -14.27 -22.05 7.80
CA ALA A 43 -15.30 -21.65 6.87
C ALA A 43 -16.34 -22.74 6.58
N THR A 44 -17.61 -22.34 6.53
CA THR A 44 -18.70 -23.18 6.02
C THR A 44 -18.80 -23.02 4.52
N ARG A 45 -18.65 -24.13 3.79
CA ARG A 45 -18.64 -24.18 2.32
C ARG A 45 -19.99 -24.64 1.78
N ALA A 46 -20.67 -23.79 1.01
CA ALA A 46 -21.85 -24.20 0.24
C ALA A 46 -21.45 -25.01 -1.00
N PHE A 47 -20.35 -24.59 -1.64
CA PHE A 47 -19.72 -25.31 -2.75
C PHE A 47 -18.22 -25.37 -2.50
N SER A 48 -17.60 -26.48 -2.88
CA SER A 48 -16.15 -26.67 -2.77
C SER A 48 -15.56 -27.08 -4.11
N ASN A 49 -14.50 -26.40 -4.53
CA ASN A 49 -13.78 -26.65 -5.77
C ASN A 49 -14.70 -26.83 -7.00
N VAL A 50 -15.67 -25.94 -7.16
CA VAL A 50 -16.59 -25.93 -8.31
C VAL A 50 -16.10 -24.98 -9.39
N GLN A 51 -16.50 -25.22 -10.64
CA GLN A 51 -16.35 -24.24 -11.70
C GLN A 51 -17.42 -23.15 -11.57
N ILE A 52 -17.09 -21.90 -11.89
CA ILE A 52 -18.08 -20.85 -12.10
C ILE A 52 -18.18 -20.62 -13.60
N LYS A 53 -19.37 -20.83 -14.17
CA LYS A 53 -19.63 -20.74 -15.61
C LYS A 53 -20.39 -19.47 -15.96
N THR A 54 -19.99 -18.81 -17.04
CA THR A 54 -20.76 -17.73 -17.68
C THR A 54 -21.92 -18.33 -18.48
N SER A 55 -22.89 -17.50 -18.89
CA SER A 55 -24.07 -17.94 -19.66
C SER A 55 -23.76 -18.56 -21.02
N ASP A 56 -22.61 -18.24 -21.62
CA ASP A 56 -22.09 -18.85 -22.85
C ASP A 56 -21.30 -20.15 -22.59
N GLY A 57 -21.25 -20.61 -21.34
CA GLY A 57 -20.66 -21.91 -20.96
C GLY A 57 -19.15 -21.88 -20.73
N LYS A 58 -18.50 -20.72 -20.77
CA LYS A 58 -17.09 -20.56 -20.42
C LYS A 58 -16.89 -20.53 -18.91
N CYS A 59 -15.67 -20.80 -18.44
CA CYS A 59 -15.34 -20.88 -17.03
C CYS A 59 -14.53 -19.66 -16.58
N LEU A 60 -14.79 -19.22 -15.34
CA LEU A 60 -13.93 -18.29 -14.65
C LEU A 60 -12.63 -18.98 -14.27
N SER A 61 -11.50 -18.33 -14.57
CA SER A 61 -10.17 -18.82 -14.26
C SER A 61 -9.30 -17.72 -13.66
N VAL A 62 -8.25 -18.13 -12.95
CA VAL A 62 -7.21 -17.23 -12.46
C VAL A 62 -5.83 -17.70 -12.92
N ASP A 63 -5.01 -16.75 -13.36
CA ASP A 63 -3.56 -16.93 -13.49
C ASP A 63 -2.89 -16.31 -12.25
N PRO A 64 -2.26 -17.11 -11.37
CA PRO A 64 -1.68 -16.61 -10.12
C PRO A 64 -0.58 -15.56 -10.36
N LEU A 65 0.06 -15.55 -11.52
CA LEU A 65 1.11 -14.59 -11.86
C LEU A 65 0.58 -13.28 -12.42
N SER A 66 -0.73 -13.15 -12.65
CA SER A 66 -1.33 -11.98 -13.31
C SER A 66 -1.67 -10.82 -12.35
N GLY A 67 -1.19 -10.88 -11.11
CA GLY A 67 -1.32 -9.85 -10.08
C GLY A 67 0.02 -9.32 -9.55
N ASP A 68 0.06 -8.89 -8.30
CA ASP A 68 1.31 -8.54 -7.60
C ASP A 68 2.08 -9.78 -7.12
N PHE A 69 3.24 -9.58 -6.50
CA PHE A 69 4.10 -10.68 -6.02
C PHE A 69 3.48 -11.57 -4.94
N ARG A 70 2.32 -11.19 -4.39
CA ARG A 70 1.53 -11.97 -3.42
C ARG A 70 0.33 -12.67 -4.06
N ALA A 71 0.11 -12.51 -5.36
CA ALA A 71 -1.13 -12.86 -6.08
C ALA A 71 -2.36 -12.00 -5.72
N ASN A 72 -2.17 -10.80 -5.16
CA ASN A 72 -3.23 -9.80 -5.06
C ASN A 72 -3.43 -9.07 -6.39
N LEU A 73 -4.59 -8.41 -6.56
CA LEU A 73 -4.92 -7.63 -7.76
C LEU A 73 -4.95 -8.48 -9.03
N THR A 74 -5.24 -9.77 -8.88
CA THR A 74 -5.22 -10.75 -9.96
C THR A 74 -6.55 -10.70 -10.71
N PRO A 75 -6.59 -10.40 -12.02
CA PRO A 75 -7.84 -10.36 -12.78
C PRO A 75 -8.54 -11.71 -12.82
N ILE A 76 -9.87 -11.70 -12.79
CA ILE A 76 -10.69 -12.89 -13.03
C ILE A 76 -10.89 -13.03 -14.54
N GLN A 77 -10.35 -14.09 -15.10
CA GLN A 77 -10.34 -14.34 -16.54
C GLN A 77 -11.50 -15.26 -16.93
N ILE A 78 -11.88 -15.23 -18.21
CA ILE A 78 -12.88 -16.12 -18.79
C ILE A 78 -12.19 -16.96 -19.86
N THR A 79 -12.22 -18.28 -19.67
CA THR A 79 -11.53 -19.26 -20.53
C THR A 79 -12.45 -20.45 -20.82
N ASP A 80 -12.07 -21.32 -21.76
CA ASP A 80 -12.82 -22.56 -21.98
C ASP A 80 -12.68 -23.48 -20.75
N CYS A 81 -13.77 -24.13 -20.34
CA CYS A 81 -13.75 -25.01 -19.18
C CYS A 81 -12.78 -26.19 -19.38
N GLY A 82 -12.03 -26.55 -18.34
CA GLY A 82 -11.03 -27.62 -18.36
C GLY A 82 -9.73 -27.29 -19.10
N SER A 83 -9.56 -26.06 -19.60
CA SER A 83 -8.38 -25.68 -20.40
C SER A 83 -7.16 -25.27 -19.56
N VAL A 84 -7.35 -24.85 -18.30
CA VAL A 84 -6.30 -24.30 -17.44
C VAL A 84 -6.50 -24.67 -15.97
N GLN A 85 -5.41 -24.71 -15.20
CA GLN A 85 -5.48 -24.67 -13.74
C GLN A 85 -6.10 -23.33 -13.27
N GLY A 86 -6.64 -23.29 -12.05
CA GLY A 86 -7.23 -22.07 -11.50
C GLY A 86 -8.70 -21.83 -11.84
N GLN A 87 -9.43 -22.86 -12.26
CA GLN A 87 -10.89 -22.80 -12.50
C GLN A 87 -11.72 -23.31 -11.32
N GLY A 88 -11.08 -23.70 -10.22
CA GLY A 88 -11.75 -24.18 -9.03
C GLY A 88 -12.05 -23.06 -8.05
N TRP A 89 -13.28 -23.00 -7.58
CA TRP A 89 -13.77 -21.97 -6.67
C TRP A 89 -14.49 -22.59 -5.48
N ASP A 90 -14.25 -22.05 -4.29
CA ASP A 90 -15.04 -22.32 -3.10
C ASP A 90 -16.06 -21.19 -2.91
N VAL A 91 -17.25 -21.54 -2.43
CA VAL A 91 -18.30 -20.58 -2.07
C VAL A 91 -18.57 -20.72 -0.58
N LEU A 92 -18.12 -19.74 0.20
CA LEU A 92 -18.15 -19.76 1.66
C LEU A 92 -19.30 -18.91 2.19
N THR A 93 -20.18 -19.50 2.99
CA THR A 93 -21.35 -18.81 3.57
C THR A 93 -21.16 -18.40 5.02
N ALA A 94 -20.05 -18.82 5.64
CA ALA A 94 -19.60 -18.37 6.95
C ALA A 94 -18.08 -18.62 7.08
N GLY A 95 -17.40 -17.89 7.96
CA GLY A 95 -15.98 -18.04 8.28
C GLY A 95 -15.39 -16.79 8.95
N VAL A 96 -14.08 -16.77 9.17
CA VAL A 96 -13.34 -15.61 9.70
C VAL A 96 -13.57 -14.36 8.84
N HIS A 97 -13.73 -14.55 7.53
CA HIS A 97 -13.90 -13.48 6.55
C HIS A 97 -15.34 -13.31 6.05
N ASN A 98 -16.31 -14.06 6.62
CA ASN A 98 -17.73 -13.89 6.35
C ASN A 98 -18.55 -14.21 7.60
N ASP A 99 -18.99 -13.18 8.31
CA ASP A 99 -19.93 -13.28 9.44
C ASP A 99 -21.34 -12.76 9.09
N GLN A 100 -21.61 -12.51 7.80
CA GLN A 100 -22.82 -11.88 7.32
C GLN A 100 -23.82 -12.92 6.76
N PRO A 101 -24.97 -13.13 7.42
CA PRO A 101 -25.99 -14.07 6.92
C PRO A 101 -26.51 -13.67 5.53
N GLY A 102 -26.70 -14.66 4.66
CA GLY A 102 -27.19 -14.44 3.30
C GLY A 102 -26.15 -13.84 2.35
N GLN A 103 -24.88 -13.76 2.76
CA GLN A 103 -23.75 -13.39 1.91
C GLN A 103 -22.86 -14.61 1.66
N ALA A 104 -22.18 -14.60 0.52
CA ALA A 104 -21.12 -15.53 0.19
C ALA A 104 -19.81 -14.79 -0.10
N LEU A 105 -18.72 -15.45 0.30
CA LEU A 105 -17.36 -15.13 -0.09
C LEU A 105 -16.93 -16.16 -1.14
N ILE A 106 -16.44 -15.70 -2.29
CA ILE A 106 -16.04 -16.59 -3.40
C ILE A 106 -14.52 -16.61 -3.46
N VAL A 107 -13.94 -17.79 -3.30
CA VAL A 107 -12.50 -17.98 -3.07
C VAL A 107 -11.89 -18.86 -4.15
N SER A 108 -10.77 -18.42 -4.72
CA SER A 108 -9.96 -19.24 -5.62
C SER A 108 -9.35 -20.41 -4.86
N THR A 109 -9.58 -21.64 -5.32
CA THR A 109 -8.91 -22.81 -4.73
C THR A 109 -7.41 -22.83 -5.01
N LEU A 110 -6.96 -22.20 -6.10
CA LEU A 110 -5.56 -22.16 -6.49
C LEU A 110 -4.74 -21.19 -5.65
N THR A 111 -5.29 -20.01 -5.34
CA THR A 111 -4.56 -18.91 -4.68
C THR A 111 -5.07 -18.60 -3.28
N GLN A 112 -6.23 -19.13 -2.87
CA GLN A 112 -6.96 -18.77 -1.65
C GLN A 112 -7.38 -17.28 -1.58
N ALA A 113 -7.26 -16.54 -2.69
CA ALA A 113 -7.70 -15.15 -2.79
C ALA A 113 -9.20 -15.05 -3.09
N CYS A 114 -9.82 -13.97 -2.61
CA CYS A 114 -11.26 -13.72 -2.67
C CYS A 114 -11.65 -12.79 -3.82
N PHE A 115 -12.83 -13.00 -4.40
CA PHE A 115 -13.46 -12.01 -5.28
C PHE A 115 -13.56 -10.67 -4.55
N ASN A 116 -13.16 -9.59 -5.22
CA ASN A 116 -13.20 -8.25 -4.66
C ASN A 116 -13.66 -7.24 -5.72
N PHE A 117 -14.56 -6.35 -5.30
CA PHE A 117 -14.95 -5.16 -6.06
C PHE A 117 -14.44 -3.89 -5.38
N ASP A 118 -13.54 -3.17 -6.04
CA ASP A 118 -13.07 -1.86 -5.58
C ASP A 118 -13.52 -0.74 -6.54
N PRO A 119 -14.59 0.01 -6.20
CA PRO A 119 -15.11 1.08 -7.07
C PRO A 119 -14.12 2.23 -7.26
N ARG A 120 -13.10 2.34 -6.41
CA ARG A 120 -12.09 3.41 -6.48
C ARG A 120 -11.06 3.19 -7.59
N ARG A 121 -11.00 1.97 -8.17
CA ARG A 121 -10.05 1.64 -9.23
C ARG A 121 -10.59 2.09 -10.59
N ALA A 122 -9.68 2.29 -11.54
CA ALA A 122 -10.05 2.63 -12.91
C ALA A 122 -10.96 1.54 -13.52
N ALA A 123 -11.91 1.97 -14.36
CA ALA A 123 -12.82 1.07 -15.06
C ALA A 123 -12.06 -0.04 -15.81
N GLY A 124 -12.59 -1.27 -15.77
CA GLY A 124 -11.91 -2.46 -16.29
C GLY A 124 -10.81 -3.02 -15.38
N ASN A 125 -10.61 -2.45 -14.19
CA ASN A 125 -9.65 -2.92 -13.18
C ASN A 125 -10.23 -2.85 -11.75
N GLN A 126 -11.57 -2.98 -11.65
CA GLN A 126 -12.33 -2.88 -10.40
C GLN A 126 -12.70 -4.25 -9.83
N VAL A 127 -12.81 -5.27 -10.69
CA VAL A 127 -13.12 -6.66 -10.32
C VAL A 127 -11.85 -7.51 -10.43
N LEU A 128 -11.43 -8.08 -9.31
CA LEU A 128 -10.13 -8.76 -9.16
C LEU A 128 -10.14 -9.69 -7.95
N LEU A 129 -9.16 -10.58 -7.86
CA LEU A 129 -8.87 -11.30 -6.64
C LEU A 129 -8.00 -10.47 -5.71
N PHE A 130 -8.33 -10.53 -4.43
CA PHE A 130 -7.57 -9.90 -3.36
C PHE A 130 -7.60 -10.78 -2.12
N SER A 131 -6.64 -10.59 -1.23
CA SER A 131 -6.61 -11.26 0.07
C SER A 131 -7.95 -11.15 0.80
N CYS A 132 -8.42 -12.28 1.30
CA CYS A 132 -9.69 -12.37 2.01
C CYS A 132 -9.69 -11.47 3.26
N GLY A 133 -10.79 -10.76 3.48
CA GLY A 133 -10.90 -9.72 4.50
C GLY A 133 -10.39 -8.33 4.08
N GLY A 134 -9.96 -8.16 2.83
CA GLY A 134 -9.76 -6.84 2.22
C GLY A 134 -8.44 -6.14 2.55
N ARG A 135 -7.56 -6.77 3.34
CA ARG A 135 -6.19 -6.28 3.58
C ARG A 135 -5.19 -7.13 2.80
N ALA A 136 -4.21 -6.49 2.17
CA ALA A 136 -3.30 -7.14 1.22
C ALA A 136 -2.42 -8.24 1.84
N ASP A 137 -2.29 -8.25 3.16
CA ASP A 137 -1.43 -9.13 3.97
C ASP A 137 -2.23 -10.21 4.72
N GLY A 138 -3.49 -10.48 4.34
CA GLY A 138 -4.30 -11.52 4.98
C GLY A 138 -4.87 -11.12 6.35
N GLY A 139 -4.44 -10.01 6.94
CA GLY A 139 -4.84 -9.59 8.29
C GLY A 139 -6.25 -8.99 8.41
N GLY A 140 -7.02 -8.99 7.32
CA GLY A 140 -8.37 -8.46 7.29
C GLY A 140 -9.38 -9.35 8.01
N LYS A 141 -10.53 -8.79 8.40
CA LYS A 141 -11.66 -9.58 8.93
C LYS A 141 -12.72 -9.74 7.85
N VAL A 142 -13.84 -9.06 7.99
CA VAL A 142 -14.94 -9.04 7.03
C VAL A 142 -14.94 -7.69 6.30
N THR A 143 -15.11 -7.72 4.99
CA THR A 143 -15.20 -6.50 4.16
C THR A 143 -16.37 -6.62 3.19
N ASN A 144 -17.16 -5.57 3.07
CA ASN A 144 -18.30 -5.51 2.15
C ASN A 144 -17.87 -5.52 0.66
N SER A 145 -16.58 -5.28 0.36
CA SER A 145 -16.05 -5.35 -1.01
C SER A 145 -15.91 -6.77 -1.55
N GLN A 146 -16.02 -7.78 -0.68
CA GLN A 146 -15.82 -9.20 -1.03
C GLN A 146 -17.05 -10.07 -0.75
N LEU A 147 -18.11 -9.49 -0.19
CA LEU A 147 -19.35 -10.19 0.11
C LEU A 147 -20.35 -10.03 -1.03
N PHE A 148 -20.98 -11.15 -1.40
CA PHE A 148 -21.95 -11.22 -2.49
C PHE A 148 -23.25 -11.86 -2.02
N ALA A 149 -24.39 -11.27 -2.37
CA ALA A 149 -25.69 -11.80 -1.97
C ALA A 149 -25.86 -13.26 -2.43
N PHE A 150 -26.22 -14.15 -1.51
CA PHE A 150 -26.31 -15.58 -1.78
C PHE A 150 -27.45 -16.26 -1.00
N THR A 151 -28.35 -16.91 -1.74
CA THR A 151 -29.56 -17.54 -1.19
C THR A 151 -29.53 -19.07 -1.22
N GLY A 152 -28.38 -19.69 -1.54
CA GLY A 152 -28.20 -21.14 -1.41
C GLY A 152 -28.42 -21.98 -2.69
N GLY A 153 -28.26 -21.42 -3.88
CA GLY A 153 -28.43 -22.14 -5.16
C GLY A 153 -27.18 -22.14 -6.05
N ALA A 154 -27.11 -23.08 -6.98
CA ALA A 154 -26.03 -23.16 -7.98
C ALA A 154 -26.18 -22.15 -9.14
N GLY A 155 -27.27 -21.37 -9.18
CA GLY A 155 -27.56 -20.40 -10.22
C GLY A 155 -28.59 -20.87 -11.25
N PRO A 156 -28.83 -20.07 -12.32
CA PRO A 156 -28.13 -18.82 -12.63
C PRO A 156 -28.30 -17.76 -11.55
N LEU A 157 -27.21 -17.10 -11.17
CA LEU A 157 -27.20 -16.01 -10.19
C LEU A 157 -26.42 -14.80 -10.71
N SER A 158 -26.76 -13.62 -10.18
CA SER A 158 -26.00 -12.41 -10.40
C SER A 158 -25.10 -12.14 -9.21
N LEU A 159 -23.81 -11.93 -9.46
CA LEU A 159 -22.82 -11.65 -8.42
C LEU A 159 -22.81 -10.14 -8.14
N LYS A 160 -23.57 -9.76 -7.12
CA LYS A 160 -23.74 -8.37 -6.68
C LYS A 160 -22.91 -8.12 -5.41
N PRO A 161 -21.86 -7.28 -5.48
CA PRO A 161 -21.05 -6.97 -4.32
C PRO A 161 -21.83 -6.13 -3.32
N GLU A 162 -21.59 -6.34 -2.02
CA GLU A 162 -22.32 -5.65 -0.95
C GLU A 162 -21.99 -4.15 -0.87
N ASN A 163 -20.75 -3.76 -1.15
CA ASN A 163 -20.33 -2.36 -1.14
C ASN A 163 -20.91 -1.50 -2.28
N ASP A 164 -21.48 -2.11 -3.32
CA ASP A 164 -22.32 -1.40 -4.29
C ASP A 164 -23.44 -2.32 -4.82
N PRO A 165 -24.61 -2.32 -4.17
CA PRO A 165 -25.71 -3.19 -4.53
C PRO A 165 -26.39 -2.80 -5.85
N THR A 166 -26.00 -1.69 -6.50
CA THR A 166 -26.53 -1.32 -7.82
C THR A 166 -25.73 -1.94 -8.96
N LYS A 167 -24.57 -2.51 -8.65
CA LYS A 167 -23.63 -3.08 -9.60
C LYS A 167 -23.63 -4.61 -9.56
N CYS A 168 -23.36 -5.21 -10.70
CA CYS A 168 -23.30 -6.65 -10.87
C CYS A 168 -22.06 -6.99 -11.70
N PHE A 169 -21.42 -8.11 -11.38
CA PHE A 169 -20.34 -8.63 -12.23
C PHE A 169 -20.89 -8.96 -13.61
N VAL A 170 -20.09 -8.69 -14.64
CA VAL A 170 -20.45 -8.92 -16.03
C VAL A 170 -19.30 -9.58 -16.78
N ALA A 171 -19.60 -10.59 -17.58
CA ALA A 171 -18.68 -11.17 -18.54
C ALA A 171 -18.42 -10.17 -19.67
N LYS A 172 -17.17 -9.73 -19.84
CA LYS A 172 -16.80 -8.72 -20.83
C LYS A 172 -15.54 -9.14 -21.58
N GLY A 173 -15.74 -9.75 -22.75
CA GLY A 173 -14.66 -10.38 -23.48
C GLY A 173 -14.08 -11.55 -22.68
N ASN A 174 -12.78 -11.53 -22.40
CA ASN A 174 -12.07 -12.62 -21.71
C ASN A 174 -11.82 -12.34 -20.21
N VAL A 175 -12.56 -11.40 -19.61
CA VAL A 175 -12.44 -11.04 -18.20
C VAL A 175 -13.83 -10.77 -17.59
N VAL A 176 -13.89 -10.85 -16.27
CA VAL A 176 -15.04 -10.32 -15.52
C VAL A 176 -14.80 -8.84 -15.21
N ASP A 177 -15.81 -8.02 -15.44
CA ASP A 177 -15.83 -6.58 -15.14
C ASP A 177 -17.09 -6.24 -14.34
N ILE A 178 -17.40 -4.96 -14.16
CA ILE A 178 -18.58 -4.47 -13.45
C ILE A 178 -19.53 -3.69 -14.39
N ALA A 179 -20.84 -3.81 -14.17
CA ALA A 179 -21.87 -3.00 -14.84
C ALA A 179 -23.05 -2.71 -13.89
N ASP A 180 -23.98 -1.85 -14.31
CA ASP A 180 -25.27 -1.72 -13.63
C ASP A 180 -26.05 -3.04 -13.70
N CYS A 181 -26.65 -3.44 -12.57
CA CYS A 181 -27.41 -4.68 -12.50
C CYS A 181 -28.58 -4.70 -13.48
N ASN A 182 -28.63 -5.73 -14.32
CA ASN A 182 -29.72 -6.00 -15.24
C ASN A 182 -30.02 -7.50 -15.26
N ALA A 183 -31.16 -7.89 -14.67
CA ALA A 183 -31.57 -9.29 -14.59
C ALA A 183 -31.84 -9.95 -15.95
N ASN A 184 -32.02 -9.16 -17.03
CA ASN A 184 -32.21 -9.67 -18.39
C ASN A 184 -30.90 -9.77 -19.18
N ASP A 185 -29.78 -9.33 -18.60
CA ASP A 185 -28.47 -9.42 -19.25
C ASP A 185 -27.82 -10.77 -18.94
N ALA A 186 -27.77 -11.64 -19.96
CA ALA A 186 -27.13 -12.95 -19.84
C ALA A 186 -25.63 -12.84 -19.48
N ALA A 187 -24.94 -11.74 -19.81
CA ALA A 187 -23.54 -11.54 -19.43
C ALA A 187 -23.37 -11.35 -17.91
N GLN A 188 -24.44 -11.03 -17.16
CA GLN A 188 -24.43 -10.88 -15.70
C GLN A 188 -24.92 -12.14 -14.97
N SER A 189 -25.02 -13.26 -15.69
CA SER A 189 -25.53 -14.53 -15.20
C SER A 189 -24.39 -15.55 -15.09
N PHE A 190 -24.19 -16.05 -13.87
CA PHE A 190 -23.17 -17.04 -13.54
C PHE A 190 -23.82 -18.28 -12.91
N THR A 191 -23.24 -19.46 -13.14
CA THR A 191 -23.69 -20.72 -12.56
C THR A 191 -22.52 -21.43 -11.90
N PHE A 192 -22.69 -21.88 -10.67
CA PHE A 192 -21.78 -22.79 -9.99
C PHE A 192 -22.01 -24.20 -10.55
N GLY A 193 -21.04 -24.67 -11.32
CA GLY A 193 -21.10 -25.93 -12.05
C GLY A 193 -20.48 -27.10 -11.29
N ASP A 194 -20.08 -28.11 -12.06
CA ASP A 194 -19.45 -29.33 -11.56
C ASP A 194 -18.09 -29.07 -10.88
N ALA A 195 -17.59 -30.08 -10.17
CA ALA A 195 -16.25 -30.07 -9.60
C ALA A 195 -15.21 -29.76 -10.69
N ALA A 196 -14.29 -28.83 -10.41
CA ALA A 196 -13.19 -28.51 -11.30
C ALA A 196 -12.25 -29.73 -11.39
N GLY A 197 -12.26 -30.42 -12.53
CA GLY A 197 -11.47 -31.63 -12.75
C GLY A 197 -9.97 -31.33 -12.89
N GLY A 198 -9.17 -31.90 -11.99
CA GLY A 198 -7.73 -32.05 -12.09
C GLY A 198 -7.32 -33.35 -11.40
N SER A 199 -6.66 -34.24 -12.13
CA SER A 199 -6.19 -35.53 -11.65
C SER A 199 -5.09 -35.35 -10.59
N ASP A 200 -5.42 -35.57 -9.32
CA ASP A 200 -4.61 -36.33 -8.36
C ASP A 200 -5.38 -36.56 -7.03
N ALA A 201 -5.12 -37.71 -6.42
CA ALA A 201 -5.96 -38.39 -5.44
C ALA A 201 -5.83 -37.88 -3.99
N GLY A 202 -6.93 -38.00 -3.21
CA GLY A 202 -6.87 -38.30 -1.78
C GLY A 202 -7.83 -37.54 -0.85
N ASN A 203 -8.96 -38.20 -0.51
CA ASN A 203 -9.85 -38.10 0.68
C ASN A 203 -10.40 -36.72 1.12
N ASP A 204 -11.65 -36.54 1.55
CA ASP A 204 -12.76 -37.45 1.84
C ASP A 204 -14.06 -36.68 1.56
N SER A 205 -14.99 -37.33 0.84
CA SER A 205 -16.33 -36.82 0.59
C SER A 205 -17.27 -37.18 1.74
N LYS A 206 -18.01 -36.20 2.23
CA LYS A 206 -19.36 -36.44 2.75
C LYS A 206 -20.32 -35.35 2.26
N THR A 207 -20.67 -35.45 0.99
CA THR A 207 -21.78 -34.71 0.38
C THR A 207 -23.07 -35.49 0.60
N THR A 208 -24.00 -34.91 1.36
CA THR A 208 -25.42 -35.28 1.30
C THR A 208 -26.09 -34.38 0.25
N SER A 209 -26.15 -34.86 -0.99
CA SER A 209 -27.05 -34.31 -2.01
C SER A 209 -28.45 -34.85 -1.75
N ALA A 210 -29.42 -33.95 -1.52
CA ALA A 210 -30.84 -34.28 -1.58
C ALA A 210 -31.47 -33.45 -2.70
N ALA A 211 -31.85 -34.11 -3.79
CA ALA A 211 -32.73 -33.55 -4.80
C ALA A 211 -33.82 -34.58 -5.15
N ALA A 212 -35.07 -34.12 -5.06
CA ALA A 212 -36.20 -34.33 -5.99
C ALA A 212 -37.54 -34.83 -5.38
N SER A 213 -38.55 -33.98 -5.61
CA SER A 213 -39.91 -34.24 -6.12
C SER A 213 -41.02 -34.93 -5.29
N SER A 214 -41.98 -34.10 -4.88
CA SER A 214 -43.46 -34.15 -5.04
C SER A 214 -44.27 -35.47 -5.18
N GLN A 215 -45.17 -35.65 -4.18
CA GLN A 215 -46.60 -36.07 -4.22
C GLN A 215 -47.00 -37.58 -4.24
N PRO A 216 -48.25 -37.97 -3.85
CA PRO A 216 -48.67 -38.32 -2.48
C PRO A 216 -49.38 -39.69 -2.33
N ALA A 217 -49.55 -40.21 -1.09
CA ALA A 217 -50.71 -41.05 -0.71
C ALA A 217 -50.84 -41.22 0.82
N ALA A 218 -52.09 -41.18 1.29
CA ALA A 218 -52.58 -41.40 2.66
C ALA A 218 -52.22 -42.82 3.19
N THR A 219 -52.28 -43.16 4.49
CA THR A 219 -53.45 -43.06 5.37
C THR A 219 -53.10 -43.50 6.82
N GLN A 220 -53.84 -42.94 7.79
CA GLN A 220 -54.26 -43.49 9.08
C GLN A 220 -53.29 -43.55 10.29
N ALA A 221 -53.74 -42.85 11.34
CA ALA A 221 -53.45 -43.04 12.76
C ALA A 221 -54.78 -43.52 13.45
N PRO A 222 -54.92 -43.67 14.79
CA PRO A 222 -54.01 -44.05 15.90
C PRO A 222 -54.67 -45.27 16.68
N PRO A 223 -54.48 -45.59 18.01
CA PRO A 223 -54.60 -44.70 19.19
C PRO A 223 -53.72 -45.00 20.45
N THR A 224 -53.55 -43.95 21.27
CA THR A 224 -53.58 -43.85 22.76
C THR A 224 -52.66 -44.66 23.73
N SER A 225 -51.97 -43.86 24.57
CA SER A 225 -51.94 -43.85 26.05
C SER A 225 -50.78 -44.48 26.86
N ALA A 226 -50.03 -43.55 27.47
CA ALA A 226 -49.60 -43.46 28.88
C ALA A 226 -48.68 -44.54 29.53
N ALA A 227 -47.51 -44.10 30.00
CA ALA A 227 -47.09 -44.23 31.41
C ALA A 227 -45.84 -43.36 31.70
N ALA A 228 -45.84 -42.72 32.87
CA ALA A 228 -44.74 -41.96 33.44
C ALA A 228 -44.06 -42.77 34.55
N VAL A 229 -42.73 -42.62 34.73
CA VAL A 229 -42.05 -42.56 36.05
C VAL A 229 -40.61 -42.04 35.95
N THR A 230 -40.42 -40.85 36.53
CA THR A 230 -39.30 -40.33 37.37
C THR A 230 -37.93 -41.03 37.43
N SER A 231 -36.85 -40.23 37.31
CA SER A 231 -35.70 -40.18 38.25
C SER A 231 -34.93 -38.85 38.09
N ALA A 232 -34.38 -38.37 39.21
CA ALA A 232 -33.88 -37.02 39.49
C ALA A 232 -32.55 -36.61 38.85
N ALA A 233 -32.33 -35.29 38.72
CA ALA A 233 -31.00 -34.67 38.65
C ALA A 233 -31.01 -33.31 39.37
N ALA A 234 -29.90 -33.02 40.04
CA ALA A 234 -29.72 -32.05 41.11
C ALA A 234 -29.54 -30.59 40.66
N ASP A 235 -29.84 -29.69 41.60
CA ASP A 235 -29.59 -28.26 41.62
C ASP A 235 -28.14 -27.84 41.28
N ALA A 236 -28.00 -26.80 40.46
CA ALA A 236 -26.90 -25.85 40.53
C ALA A 236 -27.38 -24.45 40.11
N THR A 237 -27.30 -23.54 41.07
CA THR A 237 -27.86 -22.19 41.10
C THR A 237 -27.10 -21.22 40.20
N THR A 238 -27.81 -20.48 39.36
CA THR A 238 -27.32 -19.32 38.60
C THR A 238 -27.14 -18.09 39.49
N SER A 239 -25.98 -17.43 39.42
CA SER A 239 -25.77 -16.07 39.92
C SER A 239 -25.44 -15.14 38.76
N ALA A 240 -26.36 -14.22 38.47
CA ALA A 240 -26.15 -13.08 37.59
C ALA A 240 -25.99 -11.82 38.47
N ALA A 241 -24.98 -11.01 38.18
CA ALA A 241 -24.76 -9.72 38.83
C ALA A 241 -25.07 -8.55 37.86
N PRO A 242 -25.58 -7.41 38.36
CA PRO A 242 -26.44 -6.53 37.59
C PRO A 242 -25.74 -5.30 37.00
N ALA A 243 -26.40 -4.75 35.97
CA ALA A 243 -26.15 -3.43 35.40
C ALA A 243 -26.53 -2.31 36.38
N ALA A 244 -25.76 -1.21 36.38
CA ALA A 244 -26.06 0.01 37.11
C ALA A 244 -26.23 1.18 36.14
N THR A 245 -27.39 1.83 36.24
CA THR A 245 -27.78 3.10 35.63
C THR A 245 -27.69 4.21 36.69
N SER A 246 -27.22 5.41 36.35
CA SER A 246 -27.54 6.69 37.02
C SER A 246 -26.96 7.84 36.18
N ALA A 247 -27.77 8.64 35.49
CA ALA A 247 -28.52 9.85 35.92
C ALA A 247 -27.71 11.15 35.78
N ALA A 248 -28.42 12.20 35.37
CA ALA A 248 -27.90 13.49 34.91
C ALA A 248 -27.85 14.59 36.00
N ALA A 249 -26.89 15.52 35.78
CA ALA A 249 -26.77 16.94 36.18
C ALA A 249 -26.74 17.34 37.69
N PRO A 250 -25.94 18.36 38.04
CA PRO A 250 -26.41 19.75 37.88
C PRO A 250 -25.38 20.75 37.29
N GLU A 251 -25.94 21.84 36.75
CA GLU A 251 -25.31 23.13 36.46
C GLU A 251 -25.04 23.88 37.79
N ASP A 252 -23.85 24.43 38.00
CA ASP A 252 -23.59 25.89 38.05
C ASP A 252 -22.13 26.23 38.43
N ASP A 253 -21.54 27.06 37.58
CA ASP A 253 -20.67 28.22 37.82
C ASP A 253 -19.21 28.18 38.36
N GLN A 254 -18.39 28.99 37.67
CA GLN A 254 -17.08 29.58 38.02
C GLN A 254 -15.78 28.75 37.91
N ASN A 255 -15.20 28.65 36.69
CA ASN A 255 -13.76 28.94 36.48
C ASN A 255 -13.42 29.18 34.99
N SER A 256 -13.88 30.30 34.42
CA SER A 256 -13.34 30.81 33.16
C SER A 256 -12.04 31.55 33.42
N GLN A 257 -10.89 30.89 33.23
CA GLN A 257 -9.59 31.47 32.82
C GLN A 257 -8.47 30.43 32.90
N CYS A 258 -7.94 30.02 31.73
CA CYS A 258 -6.58 29.53 31.49
C CYS A 258 -6.42 29.35 29.96
N SER A 259 -6.16 30.44 29.25
CA SER A 259 -4.83 30.81 28.73
C SER A 259 -4.49 30.12 27.41
N ALA A 260 -4.74 30.86 26.32
CA ALA A 260 -4.18 30.61 24.99
C ALA A 260 -2.64 30.46 25.07
N PRO A 261 -2.02 29.69 24.16
CA PRO A 261 -0.57 29.53 24.14
C PRO A 261 0.12 30.89 23.98
N ARG A 262 1.00 31.20 24.93
CA ARG A 262 1.82 32.41 24.95
C ARG A 262 2.92 32.23 23.90
N ILE A 263 2.78 32.86 22.74
CA ILE A 263 3.87 33.01 21.78
C ILE A 263 4.95 33.84 22.47
N VAL A 264 6.10 33.23 22.77
CA VAL A 264 7.30 33.93 23.18
C VAL A 264 8.05 34.28 21.90
N THR A 265 7.83 35.49 21.40
CA THR A 265 8.71 36.09 20.39
C THR A 265 10.00 36.49 21.10
N VAL A 266 11.07 35.74 20.87
CA VAL A 266 12.42 36.17 21.26
C VAL A 266 12.88 37.18 20.21
N THR A 267 12.69 38.46 20.50
CA THR A 267 13.30 39.55 19.72
C THR A 267 14.74 39.70 20.20
N ASP A 268 15.69 39.15 19.46
CA ASP A 268 17.11 39.43 19.70
C ASP A 268 17.44 40.82 19.13
N VAL A 269 17.59 41.80 20.02
CA VAL A 269 17.96 43.17 19.66
C VAL A 269 19.48 43.26 19.63
N HIS A 270 20.08 43.03 18.46
CA HIS A 270 21.45 43.46 18.21
C HIS A 270 21.50 44.98 18.16
N THR A 271 22.08 45.58 19.20
CA THR A 271 22.39 47.02 19.22
C THR A 271 23.61 47.24 18.34
N VAL A 272 23.39 47.71 17.10
CA VAL A 272 24.48 48.19 16.24
C VAL A 272 24.79 49.63 16.65
N THR A 273 25.90 49.81 17.36
CA THR A 273 26.48 51.13 17.61
C THR A 273 27.04 51.68 16.30
N ALA A 274 26.38 52.69 15.75
CA ALA A 274 26.86 53.44 14.59
C ALA A 274 28.12 54.24 14.99
N GLY A 275 29.27 53.81 14.48
CA GLY A 275 30.51 54.59 14.47
C GLY A 275 30.50 55.62 13.33
N ALA A 276 30.82 56.86 13.65
CA ALA A 276 30.95 57.99 12.75
C ALA A 276 32.11 57.82 11.72
N PRO A 277 32.09 58.58 10.60
CA PRO A 277 32.86 58.27 9.39
C PRO A 277 34.26 58.90 9.39
N PRO A 278 35.17 58.44 8.52
CA PRO A 278 36.19 59.29 7.95
C PRO A 278 35.84 59.68 6.50
N SER A 279 35.99 60.98 6.28
CA SER A 279 36.11 61.69 5.01
C SER A 279 37.23 61.13 4.12
N ASN A 280 37.04 61.17 2.79
CA ASN A 280 37.83 62.02 1.89
C ASN A 280 37.31 62.01 0.44
N GLU A 281 37.39 63.19 -0.17
CA GLU A 281 36.98 63.58 -1.51
C GLU A 281 37.86 63.02 -2.65
N ALA A 282 37.19 62.86 -3.81
CA ALA A 282 37.56 63.06 -5.23
C ALA A 282 39.05 63.17 -5.65
N THR A 283 39.48 62.65 -6.80
CA THR A 283 39.16 63.20 -8.15
C THR A 283 39.79 62.35 -9.28
N GLN A 284 39.03 62.11 -10.37
CA GLN A 284 39.29 61.95 -11.85
C GLN A 284 40.66 61.40 -12.35
N THR A 285 40.85 60.74 -13.51
CA THR A 285 40.27 60.85 -14.86
C THR A 285 40.64 59.60 -15.69
N ALA A 286 39.89 59.35 -16.77
CA ALA A 286 40.11 58.39 -17.85
C ALA A 286 41.49 58.46 -18.55
N ASP A 287 41.95 57.36 -19.17
CA ASP A 287 41.98 57.24 -20.64
C ASP A 287 42.40 55.83 -21.13
N ASN A 288 42.06 55.59 -22.40
CA ASN A 288 42.22 54.42 -23.25
C ASN A 288 43.63 53.77 -23.32
N SER A 289 43.67 52.46 -23.63
CA SER A 289 44.20 51.92 -24.91
C SER A 289 44.54 50.41 -24.82
N GLU A 290 43.85 49.60 -25.65
CA GLU A 290 44.38 48.40 -26.32
C GLU A 290 45.56 48.80 -27.26
N PRO A 291 46.42 47.89 -27.79
CA PRO A 291 46.01 46.67 -28.52
C PRO A 291 46.97 45.43 -28.51
N ALA A 292 46.43 44.34 -29.07
CA ALA A 292 47.08 43.31 -29.93
C ALA A 292 48.14 42.35 -29.33
N ALA A 293 47.86 41.04 -29.28
CA ALA A 293 48.24 39.98 -30.25
C ALA A 293 49.76 39.65 -30.25
N THR A 294 50.27 38.41 -30.24
CA THR A 294 49.99 37.26 -31.13
C THR A 294 50.85 36.04 -30.69
N THR A 295 50.32 34.82 -30.83
CA THR A 295 50.96 33.52 -31.24
C THR A 295 52.34 33.06 -30.71
N ALA A 296 52.40 31.80 -30.27
CA ALA A 296 53.11 30.72 -31.00
C ALA A 296 52.85 29.32 -30.40
N ALA A 297 52.61 28.35 -31.29
CA ALA A 297 52.49 26.92 -31.07
C ALA A 297 53.69 26.18 -31.71
N ALA A 298 54.04 24.99 -31.20
CA ALA A 298 54.62 23.82 -31.90
C ALA A 298 55.04 22.78 -30.83
N THR A 299 54.45 21.58 -30.65
CA THR A 299 54.39 20.34 -31.46
C THR A 299 55.72 19.59 -31.68
N SER A 300 55.84 18.39 -31.10
CA SER A 300 56.39 17.13 -31.66
C SER A 300 56.20 16.03 -30.58
N ALA A 301 55.41 14.97 -30.74
CA ALA A 301 55.38 13.83 -31.68
C ALA A 301 56.45 12.76 -31.40
N GLY A 302 55.98 11.59 -30.93
CA GLY A 302 56.71 10.32 -30.82
C GLY A 302 55.75 9.22 -30.36
N GLY A 303 55.17 8.46 -31.29
CA GLY A 303 54.16 7.44 -31.03
C GLY A 303 54.71 6.01 -30.94
N VAL A 304 53.91 5.11 -30.35
CA VAL A 304 53.97 3.66 -30.58
C VAL A 304 52.53 3.09 -30.69
N VAL A 305 52.24 2.66 -31.92
CA VAL A 305 51.31 1.66 -32.49
C VAL A 305 50.45 0.79 -31.55
N VAL A 306 49.12 0.80 -31.79
CA VAL A 306 48.25 -0.40 -31.86
C VAL A 306 47.17 -0.21 -32.96
N ASN A 307 46.95 -1.27 -33.76
CA ASN A 307 46.09 -1.41 -34.94
C ASN A 307 44.57 -1.57 -34.58
N PRO A 308 43.59 -1.64 -35.53
CA PRO A 308 42.36 -0.84 -35.44
C PRO A 308 41.06 -1.67 -35.40
N GLY A 309 39.96 -0.99 -35.05
CA GLY A 309 38.68 -1.19 -35.72
C GLY A 309 37.52 -1.74 -34.89
N VAL A 310 36.74 -0.84 -34.26
CA VAL A 310 35.25 -0.80 -34.27
C VAL A 310 34.83 0.67 -34.03
N PRO A 311 33.89 1.27 -34.80
CA PRO A 311 33.56 2.69 -34.68
C PRO A 311 32.61 2.99 -33.50
N ASN A 312 33.10 3.87 -32.63
CA ASN A 312 32.47 4.95 -31.88
C ASN A 312 30.92 5.07 -31.95
N GLY A 313 30.25 4.70 -30.85
CA GLY A 313 28.92 5.18 -30.48
C GLY A 313 29.03 5.93 -29.16
N GLY A 314 29.10 7.27 -29.22
CA GLY A 314 29.24 8.13 -28.05
C GLY A 314 28.06 7.97 -27.10
N SER A 315 28.35 7.54 -25.86
CA SER A 315 27.40 7.55 -24.76
C SER A 315 27.15 9.00 -24.35
N GLN A 316 26.09 9.59 -24.89
CA GLN A 316 25.46 10.76 -24.29
C GLN A 316 24.80 10.30 -22.98
N THR A 317 25.44 10.56 -21.85
CA THR A 317 24.74 10.64 -20.56
C THR A 317 23.81 11.83 -20.61
N THR A 318 22.55 11.57 -20.99
CA THR A 318 21.44 12.49 -20.78
C THR A 318 21.30 12.69 -19.28
N ALA A 319 21.47 13.93 -18.81
CA ALA A 319 21.14 14.30 -17.44
C ALA A 319 19.69 13.88 -17.15
N ALA A 320 19.45 13.29 -15.98
CA ALA A 320 18.11 12.98 -15.53
C ALA A 320 17.25 14.26 -15.58
N PRO A 321 15.99 14.19 -16.05
CA PRO A 321 15.12 15.35 -16.05
C PRO A 321 15.02 15.91 -14.62
N SER A 322 15.16 17.23 -14.47
CA SER A 322 14.94 17.93 -13.21
C SER A 322 13.59 17.52 -12.65
N GLN A 323 13.57 16.85 -11.49
CA GLN A 323 12.35 16.48 -10.81
C GLN A 323 11.51 17.75 -10.55
N PRO A 324 10.17 17.68 -10.67
CA PRO A 324 9.33 18.82 -10.32
C PRO A 324 9.61 19.25 -8.87
N ALA A 325 9.71 20.56 -8.63
CA ALA A 325 9.81 21.08 -7.27
C ALA A 325 8.56 20.63 -6.48
N ILE A 326 8.75 19.72 -5.51
CA ILE A 326 7.70 19.24 -4.63
C ILE A 326 7.56 20.30 -3.52
N THR A 327 6.60 21.22 -3.64
CA THR A 327 6.40 22.28 -2.63
C THR A 327 5.55 21.84 -1.44
N GLY A 328 5.17 20.56 -1.36
CA GLY A 328 4.32 20.01 -0.31
C GLY A 328 3.78 18.62 -0.63
N ASN A 329 3.15 17.99 0.37
CA ASN A 329 2.60 16.65 0.20
C ASN A 329 1.34 16.69 -0.69
N PRO A 330 1.21 15.87 -1.75
CA PRO A 330 0.13 16.05 -2.71
C PRO A 330 -1.24 15.72 -2.09
N THR A 331 -2.13 16.71 -2.10
CA THR A 331 -3.52 16.57 -1.59
C THR A 331 -4.51 16.15 -2.68
N THR A 332 -4.02 16.01 -3.91
CA THR A 332 -4.78 15.53 -5.06
C THR A 332 -4.10 14.30 -5.67
N PRO A 333 -4.83 13.43 -6.38
CA PRO A 333 -4.22 12.28 -7.04
C PRO A 333 -3.17 12.71 -8.07
N VAL A 334 -1.92 12.27 -7.87
CA VAL A 334 -0.79 12.51 -8.78
C VAL A 334 -0.13 11.18 -9.17
N PRO A 335 0.46 11.06 -10.36
CA PRO A 335 1.21 9.85 -10.72
C PRO A 335 2.31 9.54 -9.70
N VAL A 336 2.49 8.27 -9.38
CA VAL A 336 3.57 7.80 -8.51
C VAL A 336 4.48 6.84 -9.27
N SER A 337 5.78 6.82 -8.94
CA SER A 337 6.73 5.91 -9.60
C SER A 337 6.74 4.51 -9.00
N GLY A 338 6.19 4.31 -7.80
CA GLY A 338 6.02 3.00 -7.18
C GLY A 338 4.68 2.33 -7.53
N ALA A 339 4.32 1.31 -6.75
CA ALA A 339 3.14 0.50 -7.02
C ALA A 339 1.84 1.29 -6.83
N GLY A 340 0.92 1.25 -7.78
CA GLY A 340 -0.41 1.88 -7.63
C GLY A 340 -0.74 2.95 -8.66
N GLY A 341 0.24 3.45 -9.41
CA GLY A 341 0.05 4.31 -10.59
C GLY A 341 -0.36 5.75 -10.27
N THR A 342 -1.22 5.96 -9.27
CA THR A 342 -1.61 7.29 -8.81
C THR A 342 -1.71 7.29 -7.29
N LEU A 343 -1.16 8.31 -6.65
CA LEU A 343 -1.31 8.60 -5.24
C LEU A 343 -2.80 8.70 -4.90
N ASN A 344 -3.21 8.07 -3.80
CA ASN A 344 -4.52 8.27 -3.20
C ASN A 344 -4.34 9.07 -1.90
N PRO A 345 -4.62 10.39 -1.89
CA PRO A 345 -4.37 11.24 -0.74
C PRO A 345 -5.09 10.77 0.54
N SER A 346 -6.30 10.21 0.42
CA SER A 346 -7.03 9.70 1.58
C SER A 346 -6.39 8.44 2.15
N ALA A 347 -5.91 7.53 1.29
CA ALA A 347 -5.24 6.32 1.74
C ALA A 347 -3.84 6.63 2.30
N ALA A 348 -3.14 7.62 1.74
CA ALA A 348 -1.88 8.11 2.28
C ALA A 348 -2.05 8.78 3.66
N ALA A 349 -3.11 9.59 3.83
CA ALA A 349 -3.43 10.23 5.10
C ALA A 349 -3.84 9.22 6.19
N GLU A 350 -4.56 8.16 5.82
CA GLU A 350 -4.88 7.05 6.74
C GLU A 350 -3.61 6.28 7.13
N ALA A 351 -2.78 5.93 6.15
CA ALA A 351 -1.58 5.14 6.35
C ALA A 351 -0.47 5.88 7.11
N ASN A 352 -0.41 7.21 6.97
CA ASN A 352 0.57 8.07 7.63
C ASN A 352 -0.14 9.13 8.48
N ALA A 353 -1.00 8.67 9.38
CA ALA A 353 -1.71 9.55 10.30
C ALA A 353 -0.73 10.24 11.26
N PHE A 354 -0.87 11.56 11.42
CA PHE A 354 -0.05 12.31 12.37
C PHE A 354 -0.35 11.89 13.81
N ASP A 355 0.67 11.44 14.51
CA ASP A 355 0.57 11.08 15.93
C ASP A 355 0.65 12.33 16.82
N LYS A 356 -0.53 12.72 17.34
CA LYS A 356 -0.69 13.85 18.28
C LYS A 356 -0.22 13.55 19.69
N THR A 357 0.01 12.28 20.02
CA THR A 357 0.48 11.84 21.34
C THR A 357 1.99 11.67 21.40
N ALA A 358 2.67 11.85 20.26
CA ALA A 358 4.10 11.65 20.13
C ALA A 358 4.92 12.62 20.99
N ILE A 359 6.00 12.13 21.58
CA ILE A 359 7.04 12.95 22.20
C ILE A 359 8.17 13.14 21.19
N ARG A 360 8.37 14.39 20.80
CA ARG A 360 9.34 14.82 19.77
C ARG A 360 10.48 15.61 20.41
N PRO A 361 11.58 14.98 20.89
CA PRO A 361 12.74 15.70 21.39
C PRO A 361 13.38 16.64 20.36
N LEU A 362 13.27 16.33 19.07
CA LEU A 362 13.72 17.17 17.97
C LEU A 362 12.62 17.20 16.91
N GLU A 363 12.31 18.40 16.42
CA GLU A 363 11.28 18.64 15.41
C GLU A 363 11.90 19.36 14.21
N SER A 364 11.47 19.00 13.00
CA SER A 364 11.87 19.68 11.76
C SER A 364 13.39 19.85 11.58
N VAL A 365 14.16 18.82 11.96
CA VAL A 365 15.61 18.79 11.72
C VAL A 365 15.92 18.18 10.35
N ASN A 366 17.02 18.59 9.74
CA ASN A 366 17.63 17.87 8.65
C ASN A 366 18.53 16.78 9.20
N ILE A 367 18.65 15.67 8.46
CA ILE A 367 19.58 14.59 8.77
C ILE A 367 20.65 14.61 7.68
N ARG A 368 21.84 15.10 8.03
CA ARG A 368 22.95 15.34 7.11
C ARG A 368 23.95 14.19 7.16
N ALA A 369 24.25 13.62 6.01
CA ALA A 369 25.30 12.62 5.86
C ALA A 369 26.71 13.25 5.95
N SER A 370 27.72 12.41 6.15
CA SER A 370 29.12 12.86 6.26
C SER A 370 29.68 13.54 5.00
N ASP A 371 29.05 13.33 3.84
CA ASP A 371 29.39 13.98 2.56
C ASP A 371 28.72 15.35 2.37
N GLY A 372 27.94 15.80 3.36
CA GLY A 372 27.28 17.11 3.39
C GLY A 372 25.87 17.14 2.80
N ARG A 373 25.38 16.05 2.21
CA ARG A 373 24.01 15.95 1.68
C ARG A 373 23.01 15.60 2.78
N CYS A 374 21.76 16.02 2.60
CA CYS A 374 20.66 15.73 3.51
C CYS A 374 19.75 14.66 2.94
N LEU A 375 19.13 13.90 3.84
CA LEU A 375 18.02 13.01 3.49
C LEU A 375 16.90 13.80 2.79
N PHE A 376 16.35 13.22 1.73
CA PHE A 376 15.28 13.82 0.92
C PHE A 376 14.18 12.79 0.64
N VAL A 377 12.93 13.21 0.82
CA VAL A 377 11.73 12.40 0.60
C VAL A 377 10.92 12.97 -0.55
N ASN A 378 10.83 12.21 -1.64
CA ASN A 378 9.87 12.51 -2.70
C ASN A 378 8.57 11.71 -2.46
N PRO A 379 7.46 12.36 -2.07
CA PRO A 379 6.20 11.67 -1.74
C PRO A 379 5.59 10.93 -2.93
N THR A 380 5.96 11.31 -4.16
CA THR A 380 5.50 10.64 -5.38
C THR A 380 6.34 9.43 -5.77
N ALA A 381 7.46 9.18 -5.08
CA ALA A 381 8.36 8.09 -5.44
C ALA A 381 7.91 6.71 -4.91
N GLY A 382 6.93 6.70 -4.01
CA GLY A 382 6.39 5.50 -3.37
C GLY A 382 5.16 4.90 -4.07
N ASP A 383 4.39 4.14 -3.31
CA ASP A 383 3.14 3.54 -3.72
C ASP A 383 1.95 4.52 -3.57
N PHE A 384 0.73 4.07 -3.85
CA PHE A 384 -0.47 4.91 -3.76
C PHE A 384 -0.80 5.43 -2.35
N ARG A 385 -0.10 4.96 -1.31
CA ARG A 385 -0.24 5.36 0.11
C ARG A 385 0.99 6.10 0.63
N GLU A 386 1.93 6.47 -0.23
CA GLU A 386 3.23 7.05 0.18
C GLU A 386 4.10 6.06 0.96
N ASN A 387 3.87 4.75 0.79
CA ASN A 387 4.76 3.72 1.29
C ASN A 387 5.84 3.38 0.27
N LEU A 388 6.92 2.76 0.73
CA LEU A 388 8.02 2.32 -0.13
C LEU A 388 8.68 3.48 -0.88
N ILE A 389 8.66 4.70 -0.32
CA ILE A 389 9.38 5.85 -0.91
C ILE A 389 10.88 5.64 -0.65
N PRO A 390 11.74 5.56 -1.67
CA PRO A 390 13.18 5.54 -1.46
C PRO A 390 13.65 6.83 -0.78
N VAL A 391 14.53 6.73 0.21
CA VAL A 391 15.10 7.90 0.87
C VAL A 391 16.32 8.38 0.09
N GLN A 392 16.19 9.51 -0.60
CA GLN A 392 17.23 10.05 -1.48
C GLN A 392 18.19 10.96 -0.70
N LEU A 393 19.23 11.44 -1.39
CA LEU A 393 20.18 12.44 -0.87
C LEU A 393 20.18 13.66 -1.78
N ALA A 394 20.08 14.85 -1.18
CA ALA A 394 20.12 16.13 -1.89
C ALA A 394 21.00 17.15 -1.18
N GLU A 395 21.30 18.26 -1.84
CA GLU A 395 21.86 19.42 -1.16
C GLU A 395 20.91 19.86 -0.05
N CYS A 396 21.47 20.11 1.12
CA CYS A 396 20.72 20.47 2.30
C CYS A 396 20.00 21.81 2.15
N SER A 397 18.72 21.86 2.53
CA SER A 397 17.88 23.06 2.43
C SER A 397 16.79 23.09 3.51
N GLU A 398 16.04 24.19 3.57
CA GLU A 398 14.85 24.33 4.42
C GLU A 398 13.62 23.58 3.89
N ASP A 399 13.73 22.89 2.74
CA ASP A 399 12.59 22.23 2.09
C ASP A 399 11.95 21.16 3.02
N PRO A 400 10.62 21.18 3.22
CA PRO A 400 9.92 20.20 4.06
C PRO A 400 10.19 18.73 3.70
N SER A 401 10.53 18.43 2.44
CA SER A 401 10.96 17.09 1.99
C SER A 401 12.25 16.59 2.65
N GLN A 402 13.02 17.48 3.29
CA GLN A 402 14.26 17.16 4.00
C GLN A 402 14.13 17.27 5.52
N LYS A 403 12.93 17.55 6.02
CA LYS A 403 12.67 17.80 7.44
C LYS A 403 12.10 16.55 8.10
N PHE A 404 12.66 16.22 9.26
CA PHE A 404 12.32 15.05 10.05
C PHE A 404 12.11 15.41 11.52
N ASP A 405 11.16 14.74 12.14
CA ASP A 405 11.02 14.70 13.59
C ASP A 405 11.67 13.44 14.13
N ILE A 406 12.27 13.56 15.31
CA ILE A 406 12.75 12.42 16.10
C ILE A 406 11.70 12.14 17.15
N VAL A 407 11.04 11.00 17.09
CA VAL A 407 9.95 10.61 18.01
C VAL A 407 10.45 9.48 18.91
N THR A 408 10.35 9.64 20.22
CA THR A 408 10.85 8.66 21.23
C THR A 408 9.72 7.97 22.01
N ARG A 409 8.47 8.36 21.75
CA ARG A 409 7.27 7.75 22.31
C ARG A 409 6.06 8.20 21.51
N GLY A 410 5.03 7.37 21.41
CA GLY A 410 3.77 7.69 20.75
C GLY A 410 2.89 6.45 20.55
N VAL A 411 1.95 6.52 19.60
CA VAL A 411 1.15 5.38 19.13
C VAL A 411 2.05 4.29 18.55
N HIS A 412 3.12 4.69 17.86
CA HIS A 412 4.00 3.79 17.11
C HIS A 412 5.36 3.52 17.78
N ASP A 413 5.60 4.09 18.96
CA ASP A 413 6.83 3.91 19.74
C ASP A 413 6.47 3.80 21.22
N ASP A 414 6.82 2.67 21.84
CA ASP A 414 6.51 2.41 23.25
C ASP A 414 7.50 3.09 24.21
N GLY A 415 8.61 3.64 23.69
CA GLY A 415 9.62 4.38 24.44
C GLY A 415 10.51 3.51 25.34
N ASN A 416 10.54 2.19 25.15
CA ASN A 416 11.21 1.28 26.10
C ASN A 416 12.68 0.97 25.77
N ALA A 417 13.18 1.38 24.60
CA ALA A 417 14.47 0.89 24.08
C ALA A 417 15.60 1.93 24.00
N GLY A 418 15.36 3.21 24.32
CA GLY A 418 16.33 4.28 24.01
C GLY A 418 16.52 4.46 22.50
N GLU A 419 15.50 4.07 21.74
CA GLU A 419 15.42 4.17 20.29
C GLU A 419 14.38 5.24 19.94
N ALA A 420 14.40 5.67 18.69
CA ALA A 420 13.47 6.64 18.16
C ALA A 420 12.99 6.22 16.77
N LEU A 421 11.78 6.66 16.44
CA LEU A 421 11.32 6.77 15.06
C LEU A 421 11.90 8.03 14.43
N ILE A 422 12.31 7.91 13.16
CA ILE A 422 12.67 9.05 12.32
C ILE A 422 11.49 9.32 11.38
N VAL A 423 10.74 10.40 11.63
CA VAL A 423 9.45 10.66 10.99
C VAL A 423 9.58 11.81 10.00
N SER A 424 9.20 11.62 8.74
CA SER A 424 9.18 12.71 7.76
C SER A 424 8.09 13.73 8.12
N VAL A 425 8.45 15.01 8.20
CA VAL A 425 7.50 16.11 8.43
C VAL A 425 6.54 16.27 7.24
N LEU A 426 7.00 15.94 6.03
CA LEU A 426 6.21 16.04 4.80
C LEU A 426 5.09 15.00 4.74
N THR A 427 5.41 13.74 5.01
CA THR A 427 4.49 12.60 4.79
C THR A 427 3.91 12.01 6.07
N ASN A 428 4.51 12.29 7.24
CA ASN A 428 4.33 11.58 8.50
C ASN A 428 4.71 10.08 8.47
N GLY A 429 5.31 9.60 7.37
CA GLY A 429 5.88 8.26 7.31
C GLY A 429 7.15 8.14 8.15
N CYS A 430 7.48 6.91 8.55
CA CYS A 430 8.68 6.57 9.29
C CYS A 430 9.77 6.02 8.39
N LEU A 431 11.02 6.36 8.66
CA LEU A 431 12.18 5.69 8.09
C LEU A 431 12.11 4.20 8.46
N ASN A 432 12.26 3.33 7.47
CA ASN A 432 12.13 1.89 7.63
C ASN A 432 13.26 1.16 6.91
N PHE A 433 13.85 0.20 7.61
CA PHE A 433 14.78 -0.76 7.04
C PHE A 433 14.08 -2.10 6.76
N ASP A 434 14.10 -2.57 5.52
CA ASP A 434 13.65 -3.91 5.15
C ASP A 434 14.79 -4.69 4.48
N GLY A 435 15.52 -5.47 5.29
CA GLY A 435 16.63 -6.30 4.83
C GLY A 435 16.24 -7.45 3.89
N ARG A 436 14.94 -7.68 3.65
CA ARG A 436 14.45 -8.66 2.66
C ARG A 436 14.44 -8.09 1.24
N ARG A 437 14.52 -6.76 1.09
CA ARG A 437 14.51 -6.09 -0.21
C ARG A 437 15.86 -6.21 -0.89
N ALA A 438 15.87 -6.03 -2.22
CA ALA A 438 17.09 -6.02 -2.99
C ALA A 438 18.03 -4.90 -2.52
N THR A 439 19.34 -5.10 -2.68
CA THR A 439 20.35 -4.09 -2.36
C THR A 439 20.02 -2.74 -3.00
N GLY A 440 20.16 -1.68 -2.20
CA GLY A 440 19.79 -0.32 -2.57
C GLY A 440 18.31 0.01 -2.32
N ASP A 441 17.43 -0.96 -2.19
CA ASP A 441 16.00 -0.73 -1.93
C ASP A 441 15.58 -1.08 -0.50
N THR A 442 16.56 -1.26 0.39
CA THR A 442 16.36 -1.67 1.79
C THR A 442 15.96 -0.51 2.71
N VAL A 443 16.13 0.74 2.28
CA VAL A 443 15.86 1.94 3.10
C VAL A 443 14.78 2.78 2.43
N ILE A 444 13.65 2.92 3.11
CA ILE A 444 12.44 3.52 2.57
C ILE A 444 11.68 4.31 3.64
N MET A 445 10.83 5.25 3.22
CA MET A 445 9.73 5.72 4.07
C MET A 445 8.56 4.74 3.99
N PHE A 446 7.96 4.47 5.13
CA PHE A 446 6.83 3.57 5.27
C PHE A 446 5.94 4.02 6.44
N SER A 447 4.66 3.67 6.41
CA SER A 447 3.72 3.89 7.51
C SER A 447 4.33 3.50 8.85
N CYS A 448 4.26 4.40 9.82
CA CYS A 448 4.75 4.15 11.16
C CYS A 448 4.07 2.92 11.78
N GLY A 449 4.84 2.13 12.52
CA GLY A 449 4.43 0.85 13.07
C GLY A 449 4.53 -0.35 12.13
N GLY A 450 5.11 -0.18 10.94
CA GLY A 450 5.51 -1.27 10.04
C GLY A 450 4.37 -1.97 9.30
N ARG A 451 3.13 -1.47 9.41
CA ARG A 451 1.97 -1.95 8.62
C ARG A 451 1.61 -0.90 7.58
N ALA A 452 1.41 -1.33 6.33
CA ALA A 452 1.19 -0.45 5.18
C ALA A 452 -0.08 0.41 5.24
N ASP A 453 -0.91 0.25 6.25
CA ASP A 453 -2.15 1.00 6.49
C ASP A 453 -2.08 1.87 7.74
N GLY A 454 -0.91 1.98 8.38
CA GLY A 454 -0.74 2.78 9.60
C GLY A 454 -1.33 2.15 10.86
N SER A 455 -1.90 0.95 10.80
CA SER A 455 -2.49 0.29 11.98
C SER A 455 -1.48 -0.40 12.91
N GLY A 456 -0.20 -0.39 12.51
CA GLY A 456 0.88 -0.98 13.27
C GLY A 456 1.12 -0.26 14.60
N LYS A 457 1.73 -0.96 15.56
CA LYS A 457 2.17 -0.35 16.83
C LYS A 457 3.65 -0.01 16.72
N THR A 458 4.51 -0.72 17.42
CA THR A 458 5.96 -0.56 17.37
C THR A 458 6.56 -1.60 16.42
N ALA A 459 7.43 -1.15 15.51
CA ALA A 459 8.13 -2.01 14.56
C ALA A 459 9.65 -1.83 14.69
N THR A 460 10.36 -2.91 14.99
CA THR A 460 11.83 -2.89 15.15
C THR A 460 12.56 -2.53 13.85
N SER A 461 11.92 -2.62 12.70
CA SER A 461 12.47 -2.15 11.42
C SER A 461 12.52 -0.62 11.29
N GLN A 462 11.86 0.10 12.19
CA GLN A 462 11.74 1.56 12.17
C GLN A 462 12.37 2.23 13.39
N LEU A 463 12.85 1.44 14.36
CA LEU A 463 13.51 1.92 15.56
C LEU A 463 15.01 2.01 15.34
N PHE A 464 15.57 3.17 15.67
CA PHE A 464 16.99 3.48 15.58
C PHE A 464 17.49 4.05 16.91
N PRO A 465 18.69 3.68 17.39
CA PRO A 465 19.26 4.24 18.62
C PRO A 465 19.30 5.77 18.59
N PHE A 466 18.87 6.40 19.69
CA PHE A 466 18.88 7.85 19.81
C PHE A 466 19.32 8.28 21.22
N GLU A 467 20.37 9.10 21.25
CA GLU A 467 20.86 9.75 22.47
C GLU A 467 20.59 11.25 22.38
N GLY A 468 19.61 11.74 23.14
CA GLY A 468 19.17 13.15 23.07
C GLY A 468 20.24 14.20 23.42
N SER A 469 21.40 13.80 23.91
CA SER A 469 22.55 14.69 24.16
C SER A 469 23.50 14.82 22.96
N SER A 470 23.30 14.06 21.88
CA SER A 470 24.17 14.02 20.71
C SER A 470 23.46 14.61 19.48
N ASN A 471 24.18 15.47 18.75
CA ASN A 471 23.75 15.89 17.40
C ASN A 471 24.16 14.87 16.33
N ASN A 472 24.84 13.80 16.70
CA ASN A 472 25.19 12.73 15.79
C ASN A 472 24.35 11.49 16.09
N ILE A 473 23.91 10.82 15.03
CA ILE A 473 23.15 9.58 15.09
C ILE A 473 23.76 8.53 14.17
N VAL A 474 23.77 7.28 14.62
CA VAL A 474 24.10 6.12 13.79
C VAL A 474 22.80 5.35 13.57
N LEU A 475 22.30 5.39 12.34
CA LEU A 475 21.04 4.76 11.96
C LEU A 475 21.27 3.24 11.83
N THR A 476 21.17 2.55 12.96
CA THR A 476 21.21 1.09 13.08
C THR A 476 19.81 0.57 13.37
N PRO A 477 19.18 -0.20 12.47
CA PRO A 477 17.82 -0.65 12.68
C PRO A 477 17.80 -1.78 13.73
N ALA A 478 16.92 -1.66 14.72
CA ALA A 478 16.77 -2.63 15.80
C ALA A 478 16.47 -4.06 15.28
N SER A 479 15.73 -4.16 14.16
CA SER A 479 15.36 -5.42 13.50
C SER A 479 16.54 -6.31 13.10
N ASP A 480 17.74 -5.75 12.92
CA ASP A 480 18.96 -6.50 12.59
C ASP A 480 19.96 -6.52 13.75
N ASN A 481 19.48 -6.35 14.99
CA ASN A 481 20.31 -6.30 16.20
C ASN A 481 21.49 -5.32 16.06
N ASN A 482 21.26 -4.18 15.40
CA ASN A 482 22.24 -3.11 15.16
C ASN A 482 23.50 -3.55 14.39
N LYS A 483 23.43 -4.64 13.61
CA LYS A 483 24.55 -5.11 12.78
C LYS A 483 24.66 -4.38 11.44
N THR A 484 23.53 -3.88 10.95
CA THR A 484 23.44 -3.09 9.74
C THR A 484 23.45 -1.60 10.08
N CYS A 485 24.19 -0.82 9.31
CA CYS A 485 24.25 0.64 9.39
C CYS A 485 23.70 1.22 8.09
N LEU A 486 22.84 2.23 8.20
CA LEU A 486 22.48 3.03 7.04
C LEU A 486 23.65 3.96 6.66
N VAL A 487 23.84 4.17 5.37
CA VAL A 487 24.95 4.98 4.83
C VAL A 487 24.48 5.81 3.65
N ALA A 488 25.19 6.90 3.38
CA ALA A 488 24.98 7.68 2.16
C ALA A 488 25.52 6.92 0.94
N GLY A 489 24.63 6.45 0.06
CA GLY A 489 24.97 5.89 -1.24
C GLY A 489 25.15 6.98 -2.30
N ALA A 490 25.22 6.56 -3.57
CA ALA A 490 25.41 7.49 -4.68
C ALA A 490 24.24 8.49 -4.81
N ASP A 491 23.01 8.00 -4.82
CA ASP A 491 21.80 8.82 -5.04
C ASP A 491 20.79 8.73 -3.89
N ARG A 492 20.95 7.75 -3.01
CA ARG A 492 20.01 7.42 -1.94
C ARG A 492 20.72 6.83 -0.74
N VAL A 493 19.99 6.74 0.37
CA VAL A 493 20.44 6.01 1.55
C VAL A 493 20.47 4.51 1.23
N GLU A 494 21.57 3.88 1.59
CA GLU A 494 21.79 2.45 1.44
C GLU A 494 22.05 1.82 2.81
N SER A 495 22.32 0.51 2.82
CA SER A 495 22.68 -0.22 4.02
C SER A 495 23.97 -1.00 3.81
N THR A 496 24.77 -1.11 4.87
CA THR A 496 26.01 -1.87 4.90
C THR A 496 26.24 -2.45 6.29
N GLN A 497 27.25 -3.31 6.45
CA GLN A 497 27.64 -3.78 7.77
C GLN A 497 28.26 -2.66 8.60
N CYS A 498 27.87 -2.54 9.86
CA CYS A 498 28.46 -1.58 10.77
C CYS A 498 29.96 -1.84 10.98
N ASN A 499 30.76 -0.79 10.83
CA ASN A 499 32.22 -0.80 10.95
C ASN A 499 32.77 0.44 11.70
N GLY A 500 31.89 1.33 12.18
CA GLY A 500 32.25 2.51 12.95
C GLY A 500 32.93 3.62 12.15
N GLN A 501 32.87 3.56 10.82
CA GLN A 501 33.41 4.60 9.96
C GLN A 501 32.48 5.82 9.90
N LYS A 502 33.06 6.97 9.54
CA LYS A 502 32.37 8.27 9.56
C LYS A 502 31.18 8.36 8.59
N ASP A 503 31.22 7.60 7.50
CA ASP A 503 30.14 7.46 6.52
C ASP A 503 28.87 6.78 7.08
N GLN A 504 28.96 6.15 8.26
CA GLN A 504 27.84 5.55 8.99
C GLN A 504 27.20 6.51 10.01
N THR A 505 27.75 7.72 10.15
CA THR A 505 27.27 8.73 11.09
C THR A 505 26.56 9.84 10.34
N PHE A 506 25.37 10.19 10.80
CA PHE A 506 24.60 11.33 10.35
C PHE A 506 24.57 12.41 11.43
N GLU A 507 24.47 13.65 11.01
CA GLU A 507 24.34 14.82 11.88
C GLU A 507 22.88 15.32 11.82
N LEU A 508 22.28 15.51 12.99
CA LEU A 508 20.99 16.15 13.19
C LEU A 508 21.24 17.65 13.24
N VAL A 509 20.78 18.38 12.22
CA VAL A 509 21.08 19.82 12.06
C VAL A 509 19.82 20.60 11.76
N GLU A 510 19.73 21.79 12.32
CA GLU A 510 18.75 22.79 11.90
C GLU A 510 19.39 23.64 10.79
N ILE A 511 18.72 23.66 9.64
CA ILE A 511 19.12 24.48 8.50
C ILE A 511 18.08 25.57 8.37
N LEU A 512 18.59 26.80 8.47
CA LEU A 512 17.93 28.10 8.40
C LEU A 512 18.29 28.81 7.07
#